data_AF-A0A9B0TMG8-F1
#
_entry.id   AF-A0A9B0TMG8-F1
#
_cell.length_a   1.000
_cell.length_b   1.000
_cell.length_c   1.000
_cell.angle_alpha   90.00
_cell.angle_beta   90.00
_cell.angle_gamma   90.00
#
_symmetry.space_group_name_H-M   'P 1'
#
loop_
_entity.id
_entity.type
_entity.pdbx_description
1 polymer ?
#
loop_
_entity_poly.entity_id
_entity_poly.type
_entity_poly.pdbx_seq_one_letter_code
_entity_poly.pdbx_strand_id
1 'polypeptide(L)'
;MEPTRDYPLFGGAFSTILPPGAIDVSELRPVPDNQEVFCHRATDQSLIVELLELQAHVQGEEAAIYHFEDIGGVQGARAAHVDAVRPLPLENLALRDCCHEAWVLSGKQQVAKENHQVAKEVTLHQALLRLTQYQTDLLLTFNQPPPENRSSLGPENLSPPPWSLGDFEQLVTSLTLHDPNIFGPQ
;
A
#
# COMPACT_ATOMS: atom_id res chain seq x y z
N MET A 1 -12.13 -12.98 -17.97
CA MET A 1 -12.49 -12.11 -16.83
C MET A 1 -12.29 -12.95 -15.60
N GLU A 2 -11.12 -12.84 -14.98
CA GLU A 2 -10.92 -13.40 -13.65
C GLU A 2 -11.85 -12.64 -12.69
N PRO A 3 -12.63 -13.35 -11.86
CA PRO A 3 -13.52 -12.70 -10.92
C PRO A 3 -12.66 -11.89 -9.95
N THR A 4 -12.95 -10.60 -9.80
CA THR A 4 -12.52 -9.79 -8.66
C THR A 4 -12.93 -10.51 -7.39
N ARG A 5 -12.01 -11.26 -6.79
CA ARG A 5 -12.22 -11.97 -5.53
C ARG A 5 -11.89 -11.01 -4.40
N ASP A 6 -12.87 -10.81 -3.52
CA ASP A 6 -12.63 -10.31 -2.18
C ASP A 6 -11.59 -11.21 -1.49
N TYR A 7 -10.49 -10.59 -1.08
CA TYR A 7 -9.45 -11.20 -0.27
C TYR A 7 -9.66 -10.79 1.18
N PRO A 8 -9.87 -11.75 2.09
CA PRO A 8 -10.03 -11.47 3.51
C PRO A 8 -8.68 -11.01 4.08
N LEU A 9 -8.69 -9.80 4.61
CA LEU A 9 -7.57 -9.16 5.29
C LEU A 9 -7.76 -9.28 6.81
N PHE A 10 -6.66 -9.40 7.55
CA PHE A 10 -6.63 -9.51 9.01
C PHE A 10 -7.57 -10.58 9.59
N GLY A 11 -7.46 -11.81 9.11
CA GLY A 11 -8.31 -12.92 9.55
C GLY A 11 -9.78 -12.79 9.12
N GLY A 12 -10.09 -11.91 8.17
CA GLY A 12 -11.45 -11.66 7.66
C GLY A 12 -12.15 -10.44 8.26
N ALA A 13 -11.45 -9.66 9.11
CA ALA A 13 -11.98 -8.40 9.61
C ALA A 13 -12.18 -7.37 8.50
N PHE A 14 -11.27 -7.37 7.53
CA PHE A 14 -11.37 -6.56 6.33
C PHE A 14 -11.49 -7.43 5.09
N SER A 15 -11.95 -6.85 3.99
CA SER A 15 -11.91 -7.48 2.68
C SER A 15 -11.58 -6.46 1.62
N THR A 16 -10.73 -6.83 0.66
CA THR A 16 -10.33 -5.95 -0.45
C THR A 16 -10.22 -6.74 -1.74
N ILE A 17 -10.21 -6.05 -2.88
CA ILE A 17 -9.92 -6.68 -4.17
C ILE A 17 -8.43 -6.51 -4.44
N LEU A 18 -7.68 -7.61 -4.26
CA LEU A 18 -6.28 -7.65 -4.65
C LEU A 18 -6.15 -7.77 -6.18
N PRO A 19 -5.14 -7.12 -6.77
CA PRO A 19 -4.87 -7.28 -8.18
C PRO A 19 -4.37 -8.70 -8.51
N PRO A 20 -4.54 -9.14 -9.77
CA PRO A 20 -4.14 -10.47 -10.18
C PRO A 20 -2.62 -10.68 -9.98
N GLY A 21 -2.25 -11.87 -9.53
CA GLY A 21 -0.84 -12.21 -9.29
C GLY A 21 -0.26 -11.71 -7.96
N ALA A 22 -1.10 -11.18 -7.05
CA ALA A 22 -0.70 -10.87 -5.67
C ALA A 22 -0.40 -12.15 -4.90
N ILE A 23 0.83 -12.26 -4.40
CA ILE A 23 1.29 -13.36 -3.56
C ILE A 23 1.45 -12.83 -2.15
N ASP A 24 0.73 -13.42 -1.22
CA ASP A 24 0.89 -13.16 0.20
C ASP A 24 2.27 -13.67 0.68
N VAL A 25 3.05 -12.80 1.34
CA VAL A 25 4.38 -13.17 1.85
C VAL A 25 4.39 -13.48 3.34
N SER A 26 3.24 -13.47 4.03
CA SER A 26 3.13 -13.92 5.42
C SER A 26 3.57 -15.38 5.60
N GLU A 27 3.41 -16.21 4.56
CA GLU A 27 3.93 -17.58 4.55
C GLU A 27 5.46 -17.66 4.43
N LEU A 28 6.09 -16.62 3.85
CA LEU A 28 7.54 -16.58 3.61
C LEU A 28 8.32 -15.93 4.75
N ARG A 29 7.70 -14.96 5.42
CA ARG A 29 8.30 -14.21 6.53
C ARG A 29 7.25 -13.93 7.59
N PRO A 30 7.60 -13.91 8.88
CA PRO A 30 6.70 -13.43 9.91
C PRO A 30 6.38 -11.95 9.61
N VAL A 31 5.11 -11.69 9.33
CA VAL A 31 4.53 -10.34 9.23
C VAL A 31 3.68 -10.13 10.48
N PRO A 32 3.73 -8.95 11.12
CA PRO A 32 2.86 -8.62 12.26
C PRO A 32 1.38 -8.82 11.93
N ASP A 33 0.56 -9.19 12.90
CA ASP A 33 -0.89 -9.34 12.70
C ASP A 33 -1.58 -8.02 12.28
N ASN A 34 -0.97 -6.87 12.50
CA ASN A 34 -1.46 -5.56 12.06
C ASN A 34 -0.89 -5.13 10.70
N GLN A 35 -0.14 -5.99 10.00
CA GLN A 35 0.40 -5.73 8.68
C GLN A 35 0.13 -6.92 7.73
N GLU A 36 -0.16 -6.62 6.48
CA GLU A 36 -0.25 -7.60 5.40
C GLU A 36 0.65 -7.16 4.25
N VAL A 37 1.44 -8.10 3.75
CA VAL A 37 2.41 -7.83 2.69
C VAL A 37 2.12 -8.78 1.53
N PHE A 38 1.92 -8.19 0.36
CA PHE A 38 1.73 -8.87 -0.90
C PHE A 38 2.84 -8.49 -1.85
N CYS A 39 3.36 -9.45 -2.59
CA CYS A 39 4.38 -9.23 -3.61
C CYS A 39 3.90 -9.74 -4.96
N HIS A 40 4.26 -9.02 -6.02
CA HIS A 40 4.00 -9.47 -7.38
C HIS A 40 5.11 -10.41 -7.84
N ARG A 41 4.72 -11.58 -8.36
CA ARG A 41 5.68 -12.60 -8.79
C ARG A 41 6.61 -12.17 -9.94
N ALA A 42 6.13 -11.27 -10.81
CA ALA A 42 6.78 -10.99 -12.08
C ALA A 42 7.48 -9.63 -12.17
N THR A 43 7.14 -8.66 -11.31
CA THR A 43 7.58 -7.26 -11.46
C THR A 43 8.26 -6.69 -10.22
N ASP A 44 8.56 -7.53 -9.23
CA ASP A 44 9.17 -7.12 -7.94
C ASP A 44 8.38 -6.01 -7.21
N GLN A 45 7.11 -5.80 -7.58
CA GLN A 45 6.22 -4.87 -6.92
C GLN A 45 5.76 -5.44 -5.58
N SER A 46 5.53 -4.59 -4.60
CA SER A 46 4.96 -5.02 -3.32
C SER A 46 3.88 -4.07 -2.85
N LEU A 47 2.79 -4.62 -2.35
CA LEU A 47 1.71 -3.93 -1.67
C LEU A 47 1.80 -4.27 -0.19
N ILE A 48 1.76 -3.27 0.65
CA ILE A 48 1.77 -3.40 2.10
C ILE A 48 0.52 -2.72 2.60
N VAL A 49 -0.24 -3.38 3.46
CA VAL A 49 -1.41 -2.83 4.14
C VAL A 49 -1.12 -2.91 5.62
N GLU A 50 -1.18 -1.79 6.33
CA GLU A 50 -0.85 -1.73 7.75
C GLU A 50 -1.92 -0.97 8.53
N LEU A 51 -2.25 -1.47 9.71
CA LEU A 51 -3.08 -0.83 10.72
C LEU A 51 -2.16 -0.14 11.73
N LEU A 52 -2.25 1.17 11.80
CA LEU A 52 -1.50 2.06 12.68
C LEU A 52 -2.42 2.75 13.68
N GLU A 53 -1.91 3.11 14.84
CA GLU A 53 -2.66 3.95 15.78
C GLU A 53 -2.84 5.37 15.21
N LEU A 54 -4.06 5.90 15.30
CA LEU A 54 -4.40 7.23 14.80
C LEU A 54 -3.50 8.29 15.42
N GLN A 55 -2.73 8.97 14.58
CA GLN A 55 -1.88 10.06 15.04
C GLN A 55 -2.67 11.36 15.09
N ALA A 56 -3.24 11.67 16.27
CA ALA A 56 -4.02 12.89 16.49
C ALA A 56 -3.23 14.20 16.27
N HIS A 57 -1.90 14.13 16.23
CA HIS A 57 -1.01 15.27 16.04
C HIS A 57 -0.81 15.68 14.57
N VAL A 58 -1.15 14.82 13.61
CA VAL A 58 -1.02 15.09 12.17
C VAL A 58 -2.39 14.95 11.50
N GLN A 59 -2.74 15.85 10.57
CA GLN A 59 -4.06 15.91 9.92
C GLN A 59 -3.96 15.96 8.41
N GLY A 60 -4.88 15.26 7.74
CA GLY A 60 -4.98 15.20 6.28
C GLY A 60 -3.69 14.93 5.51
N GLU A 61 -3.34 15.88 4.64
CA GLU A 61 -2.12 15.85 3.83
C GLU A 61 -0.85 15.72 4.68
N GLU A 62 -0.78 16.40 5.84
CA GLU A 62 0.40 16.35 6.70
C GLU A 62 0.63 14.96 7.27
N ALA A 63 -0.45 14.22 7.55
CA ALA A 63 -0.35 12.84 8.01
C ALA A 63 0.19 11.93 6.91
N ALA A 64 -0.29 12.07 5.68
CA ALA A 64 0.21 11.30 4.55
C ALA A 64 1.70 11.57 4.29
N ILE A 65 2.13 12.83 4.36
CA ILE A 65 3.54 13.22 4.23
C ILE A 65 4.37 12.66 5.39
N TYR A 66 3.88 12.78 6.62
CA TYR A 66 4.57 12.27 7.81
C TYR A 66 4.83 10.76 7.71
N HIS A 67 3.83 9.97 7.34
CA HIS A 67 4.00 8.52 7.15
C HIS A 67 4.93 8.19 5.98
N PHE A 68 4.93 9.00 4.91
CA PHE A 68 5.85 8.83 3.79
C PHE A 68 7.31 9.09 4.17
N GLU A 69 7.55 10.15 4.93
CA GLU A 69 8.88 10.49 5.45
C GLU A 69 9.37 9.45 6.44
N ASP A 70 8.50 8.95 7.32
CA ASP A 70 8.84 7.89 8.27
C ASP A 70 9.29 6.61 7.54
N ILE A 71 8.53 6.16 6.54
CA ILE A 71 8.90 4.99 5.72
C ILE A 71 10.19 5.24 4.94
N GLY A 72 10.39 6.44 4.41
CA GLY A 72 11.65 6.81 3.74
C GLY A 72 12.85 6.77 4.68
N GLY A 73 12.68 7.25 5.91
CA GLY A 73 13.68 7.21 6.96
C GLY A 73 14.05 5.79 7.35
N VAL A 74 13.05 4.93 7.54
CA VAL A 74 13.24 3.51 7.91
C VAL A 74 13.88 2.70 6.78
N GLN A 75 13.52 2.98 5.51
CA GLN A 75 14.10 2.30 4.35
C GLN A 75 15.50 2.80 3.97
N GLY A 76 16.05 3.79 4.70
CA GLY A 76 17.35 4.37 4.39
C GLY A 76 17.35 5.12 3.05
N ALA A 77 16.21 5.69 2.67
CA ALA A 77 16.11 6.52 1.47
C ALA A 77 17.04 7.73 1.62
N ARG A 78 17.96 7.88 0.67
CA ARG A 78 18.93 8.99 0.65
C ARG A 78 18.25 10.30 0.27
N ALA A 79 17.19 10.20 -0.51
CA ALA A 79 16.30 11.29 -0.89
C ALA A 79 14.89 10.71 -1.07
N ALA A 80 13.89 11.40 -0.53
CA ALA A 80 12.49 11.13 -0.79
C ALA A 80 11.89 12.38 -1.45
N HIS A 81 11.16 12.20 -2.54
CA HIS A 81 10.50 13.28 -3.25
C HIS A 81 9.02 12.95 -3.34
N VAL A 82 8.17 13.81 -2.76
CA VAL A 82 6.73 13.72 -2.91
C VAL A 82 6.38 14.34 -4.27
N ASP A 83 5.80 13.55 -5.16
CA ASP A 83 5.42 13.96 -6.52
C ASP A 83 4.04 14.63 -6.51
N ALA A 84 3.08 13.99 -5.82
CA ALA A 84 1.73 14.52 -5.66
C ALA A 84 1.08 13.99 -4.38
N VAL A 85 0.31 14.84 -3.71
CA VAL A 85 -0.63 14.43 -2.66
C VAL A 85 -2.03 14.83 -3.09
N ARG A 86 -2.99 13.92 -2.93
CA ARG A 86 -4.38 14.15 -3.33
C ARG A 86 -5.31 13.61 -2.26
N PRO A 87 -6.36 14.37 -1.88
CA PRO A 87 -7.42 13.81 -1.07
C PRO A 87 -8.20 12.78 -1.89
N LEU A 88 -8.47 11.63 -1.30
CA LEU A 88 -9.32 10.61 -1.89
C LEU A 88 -10.75 10.81 -1.36
N PRO A 89 -11.73 11.06 -2.24
CA PRO A 89 -13.08 11.34 -1.78
C PRO A 89 -13.69 10.07 -1.19
N LEU A 90 -14.27 10.20 0.01
CA LEU A 90 -14.85 9.08 0.75
C LEU A 90 -15.95 8.37 -0.03
N GLU A 91 -16.62 9.05 -0.96
CA GLU A 91 -17.65 8.45 -1.83
C GLU A 91 -17.12 7.27 -2.66
N ASN A 92 -15.82 7.28 -2.98
CA ASN A 92 -15.17 6.20 -3.71
C ASN A 92 -14.79 5.03 -2.80
N LEU A 93 -14.75 5.24 -1.47
CA LEU A 93 -14.41 4.19 -0.52
C LEU A 93 -15.64 3.38 -0.17
N ALA A 94 -15.52 2.05 -0.20
CA ALA A 94 -16.55 1.19 0.37
C ALA A 94 -16.67 1.38 1.90
N LEU A 95 -15.61 1.85 2.55
CA LEU A 95 -15.53 2.24 3.97
C LEU A 95 -16.07 3.63 4.30
N ARG A 96 -16.80 4.29 3.41
CA ARG A 96 -17.31 5.66 3.62
C ARG A 96 -18.06 5.90 4.94
N ASP A 97 -18.60 4.85 5.55
CA ASP A 97 -19.33 4.92 6.82
C ASP A 97 -18.39 5.05 8.03
N CYS A 98 -17.18 4.49 7.93
CA CYS A 98 -16.20 4.41 9.03
C CYS A 98 -14.95 5.27 8.79
N CYS A 99 -14.68 5.63 7.53
CA CYS A 99 -13.55 6.45 7.13
C CYS A 99 -13.96 7.92 7.10
N HIS A 100 -13.28 8.75 7.88
CA HIS A 100 -13.54 10.19 7.95
C HIS A 100 -12.71 11.00 6.96
N GLU A 101 -11.55 10.48 6.59
CA GLU A 101 -10.59 11.19 5.77
C GLU A 101 -9.69 10.18 5.06
N ALA A 102 -9.41 10.40 3.78
CA ALA A 102 -8.49 9.57 3.03
C ALA A 102 -7.61 10.41 2.09
N TRP A 103 -6.34 10.03 2.00
CA TRP A 103 -5.32 10.74 1.23
C TRP A 103 -4.45 9.76 0.49
N VAL A 104 -4.15 10.07 -0.76
CA VAL A 104 -3.20 9.31 -1.57
C VAL A 104 -2.00 10.21 -1.85
N LEU A 105 -0.83 9.73 -1.46
CA LEU A 105 0.44 10.35 -1.72
C LEU A 105 1.19 9.49 -2.73
N SER A 106 1.77 10.12 -3.74
CA SER A 106 2.66 9.47 -4.69
C SER A 106 4.01 10.16 -4.61
N GLY A 107 5.07 9.38 -4.46
CA GLY A 107 6.41 9.88 -4.32
C GLY A 107 7.44 8.91 -4.87
N LYS A 108 8.69 9.36 -4.87
CA LYS A 108 9.84 8.59 -5.32
C LYS A 108 10.88 8.59 -4.23
N GLN A 109 11.43 7.43 -3.92
CA GLN A 109 12.49 7.28 -2.94
C GLN A 109 13.75 6.74 -3.61
N GLN A 110 14.87 7.41 -3.37
CA GLN A 110 16.18 6.97 -3.81
C GLN A 110 16.79 6.10 -2.71
N VAL A 111 16.66 4.79 -2.86
CA VAL A 111 17.25 3.83 -1.93
C VAL A 111 18.67 3.52 -2.40
N ALA A 112 19.65 3.89 -1.58
CA ALA A 112 21.03 3.47 -1.79
C ALA A 112 21.28 2.25 -0.91
N LYS A 113 21.42 1.06 -1.51
CA LYS A 113 21.93 -0.09 -0.74
C LYS A 113 23.37 0.23 -0.34
N GLU A 114 23.69 0.01 0.93
CA GLU A 114 24.96 0.33 1.62
C GLU A 114 26.24 -0.16 0.87
N ASN A 115 26.09 -1.05 -0.12
CA ASN A 115 27.18 -1.62 -0.93
C ASN A 115 27.18 -1.23 -2.43
N HIS A 116 26.25 -0.40 -2.93
CA HIS A 116 26.23 -0.02 -4.35
C HIS A 116 26.23 1.51 -4.53
N GLN A 117 27.11 2.00 -5.41
CA GLN A 117 27.21 3.42 -5.81
C GLN A 117 25.97 3.94 -6.58
N VAL A 118 25.07 3.04 -7.00
CA VAL A 118 23.88 3.39 -7.79
C VAL A 118 22.67 3.45 -6.86
N ALA A 119 22.16 4.66 -6.63
CA ALA A 119 20.85 4.85 -6.01
C ALA A 119 19.77 4.32 -6.95
N LYS A 120 18.92 3.40 -6.48
CA LYS A 120 17.73 2.98 -7.23
C LYS A 120 16.58 3.91 -6.86
N GLU A 121 15.98 4.54 -7.87
CA GLU A 121 14.77 5.32 -7.72
C GLU A 121 13.56 4.39 -7.75
N VAL A 122 12.91 4.19 -6.60
CA VAL A 122 11.68 3.41 -6.47
C VAL A 122 10.52 4.38 -6.39
N THR A 123 9.45 4.13 -7.14
CA THR A 123 8.22 4.91 -7.00
C THR A 123 7.38 4.26 -5.91
N LEU A 124 6.94 5.05 -4.94
CA LEU A 124 6.07 4.62 -3.86
C LEU A 124 4.75 5.37 -3.95
N HIS A 125 3.66 4.64 -3.92
CA HIS A 125 2.33 5.21 -3.74
C HIS A 125 1.83 4.81 -2.36
N GLN A 126 1.34 5.77 -1.61
CA GLN A 126 0.77 5.55 -0.30
C GLN A 126 -0.67 6.02 -0.27
N ALA A 127 -1.51 5.30 0.44
CA ALA A 127 -2.87 5.71 0.73
C ALA A 127 -3.07 5.62 2.24
N LEU A 128 -3.43 6.74 2.85
CA LEU A 128 -3.78 6.84 4.25
C LEU A 128 -5.30 6.95 4.35
N LEU A 129 -5.93 6.04 5.07
CA LEU A 129 -7.36 6.06 5.38
C LEU A 129 -7.52 6.17 6.88
N ARG A 130 -8.17 7.24 7.34
CA ARG A 130 -8.27 7.56 8.76
C ARG A 130 -9.62 7.11 9.29
N LEU A 131 -9.60 6.14 10.20
CA LEU A 131 -10.78 5.63 10.88
C LEU A 131 -10.82 6.23 12.30
N THR A 132 -11.24 7.48 12.39
CA THR A 132 -11.35 8.20 13.68
C THR A 132 -12.29 7.49 14.66
N GLN A 133 -13.30 6.78 14.16
CA GLN A 133 -14.22 5.97 14.96
C GLN A 133 -13.50 4.89 15.78
N TYR A 134 -12.41 4.34 15.24
CA TYR A 134 -11.63 3.27 15.85
C TYR A 134 -10.25 3.74 16.30
N GLN A 135 -9.97 5.04 16.25
CA GLN A 135 -8.64 5.61 16.52
C GLN A 135 -7.52 4.86 15.79
N THR A 136 -7.78 4.46 14.54
CA THR A 136 -6.83 3.71 13.71
C THR A 136 -6.63 4.42 12.37
N ASP A 137 -5.38 4.52 11.94
CA ASP A 137 -4.96 4.95 10.61
C ASP A 137 -4.60 3.68 9.81
N LEU A 138 -5.22 3.50 8.64
CA LEU A 138 -4.91 2.41 7.74
C LEU A 138 -4.00 2.94 6.63
N LEU A 139 -2.78 2.44 6.60
CA LEU A 139 -1.75 2.86 5.66
C LEU A 139 -1.49 1.77 4.64
N LEU A 140 -1.76 2.08 3.37
CA LEU A 140 -1.40 1.23 2.26
C LEU A 140 -0.16 1.80 1.58
N THR A 141 0.81 0.96 1.32
CA THR A 141 2.05 1.33 0.64
C THR A 141 2.27 0.40 -0.55
N PHE A 142 2.31 0.98 -1.74
CA PHE A 142 2.60 0.31 -2.99
C PHE A 142 3.99 0.70 -3.46
N ASN A 143 4.93 -0.24 -3.36
CA ASN A 143 6.27 -0.10 -3.91
C ASN A 143 6.26 -0.56 -5.36
N GLN A 144 6.49 0.40 -6.26
CA GLN A 144 6.70 0.17 -7.67
C GLN A 144 8.17 0.43 -8.01
N PRO A 145 9.00 -0.62 -8.10
CA PRO A 145 10.36 -0.46 -8.62
C PRO A 145 10.29 0.14 -10.03
N PRO A 146 11.33 0.89 -10.43
CA PRO A 146 11.37 1.43 -11.78
C PRO A 146 11.35 0.25 -12.74
N PRO A 147 10.73 0.37 -13.93
CA PRO A 147 10.86 -0.65 -14.95
C PRO A 147 12.37 -0.74 -15.27
N GLU A 148 13.06 -1.71 -14.68
CA GLU A 148 14.36 -2.10 -15.17
C GLU A 148 14.10 -2.43 -16.63
N ASN A 149 14.74 -1.69 -17.54
CA ASN A 149 14.73 -1.96 -18.97
C ASN A 149 15.35 -3.36 -19.15
N ARG A 150 14.59 -4.42 -18.84
CA ARG A 150 14.88 -5.77 -19.25
C ARG A 150 14.58 -5.77 -20.74
N SER A 151 15.56 -5.28 -21.50
CA SER A 151 15.79 -5.76 -22.86
C SER A 151 16.04 -7.25 -22.76
N SER A 152 14.97 -8.03 -22.73
CA SER A 152 14.99 -9.48 -22.83
C SER A 152 13.64 -9.89 -23.38
N LEU A 153 13.60 -9.95 -24.70
CA LEU A 153 12.71 -10.81 -25.48
C LEU A 153 12.50 -12.13 -24.73
N GLY A 154 11.35 -12.27 -24.09
CA GLY A 154 10.83 -13.49 -23.49
C GLY A 154 9.33 -13.52 -23.81
N PRO A 155 8.76 -14.70 -24.11
CA PRO A 155 7.49 -14.80 -24.82
C PRO A 155 6.38 -14.07 -24.07
N GLU A 156 5.71 -13.16 -24.77
CA GLU A 156 4.61 -12.29 -24.34
C GLU A 156 3.33 -13.05 -23.90
N ASN A 157 3.41 -14.13 -23.11
CA ASN A 157 2.22 -14.98 -22.90
C ASN A 157 2.05 -15.67 -21.53
N LEU A 158 2.86 -15.42 -20.50
CA LEU A 158 2.72 -16.18 -19.24
C LEU A 158 2.79 -15.39 -17.92
N SER A 159 3.02 -14.08 -17.95
CA SER A 159 3.11 -13.28 -16.73
C SER A 159 1.94 -12.29 -16.64
N PRO A 160 1.26 -12.18 -15.48
CA PRO A 160 0.27 -11.14 -15.27
C PRO A 160 0.88 -9.75 -15.52
N PRO A 161 0.09 -8.79 -16.06
CA PRO A 161 0.56 -7.42 -16.26
C PRO A 161 1.03 -6.81 -14.93
N PRO A 162 2.02 -5.88 -14.95
CA PRO A 162 2.38 -5.11 -13.76
C PRO A 162 1.15 -4.41 -13.19
N TRP A 163 1.07 -4.31 -11.85
CA TRP A 163 0.03 -3.49 -11.24
C TRP A 163 0.26 -2.03 -11.61
N SER A 164 -0.85 -1.37 -11.87
CA SER A 164 -0.92 0.04 -12.19
C SER A 164 -1.44 0.83 -10.98
N LEU A 165 -1.35 2.16 -11.05
CA LEU A 165 -1.98 3.01 -10.05
C LEU A 165 -3.49 2.74 -9.94
N GLY A 166 -4.16 2.39 -11.04
CA GLY A 166 -5.58 2.05 -11.03
C GLY A 166 -5.89 0.79 -10.22
N ASP A 167 -4.99 -0.20 -10.21
CA ASP A 167 -5.11 -1.40 -9.38
C ASP A 167 -4.96 -1.05 -7.89
N PHE A 168 -4.02 -0.16 -7.57
CA PHE A 168 -3.84 0.35 -6.22
C PHE A 168 -5.06 1.15 -5.75
N GLU A 169 -5.57 2.06 -6.58
CA GLU A 169 -6.79 2.81 -6.29
C GLU A 169 -7.99 1.87 -6.11
N GLN A 170 -8.10 0.82 -6.93
CA GLN A 170 -9.16 -0.18 -6.79
C GLN A 170 -9.03 -0.96 -5.47
N LEU A 171 -7.83 -1.34 -5.07
CA LEU A 171 -7.59 -2.01 -3.78
C LEU A 171 -7.98 -1.11 -2.60
N VAL A 172 -7.55 0.16 -2.63
CA VAL A 172 -7.88 1.15 -1.60
C VAL A 172 -9.40 1.39 -1.51
N THR A 173 -10.07 1.54 -2.65
CA THR A 173 -11.51 1.84 -2.72
C THR A 173 -12.40 0.64 -2.43
N SER A 174 -11.93 -0.57 -2.76
CA SER A 174 -12.65 -1.82 -2.49
C SER A 174 -12.46 -2.35 -1.07
N LEU A 175 -11.58 -1.72 -0.27
CA LEU A 175 -11.41 -2.09 1.13
C LEU A 175 -12.74 -1.92 1.87
N THR A 176 -13.18 -2.97 2.56
CA THR A 176 -14.43 -3.05 3.30
C THR A 176 -14.15 -3.61 4.68
N LEU A 177 -14.76 -3.02 5.71
CA LEU A 177 -14.68 -3.49 7.09
C LEU A 177 -15.91 -4.37 7.33
N HIS A 178 -15.67 -5.64 7.60
CA HIS A 178 -16.70 -6.60 7.95
C HIS A 178 -16.79 -6.79 9.45
N ASP A 179 -15.64 -6.86 10.13
CA ASP A 179 -15.59 -7.13 11.55
C ASP A 179 -14.81 -6.02 12.30
N PRO A 180 -15.51 -5.11 13.00
CA PRO A 180 -14.87 -4.06 13.77
C PRO A 180 -14.24 -4.56 15.08
N ASN A 181 -14.38 -5.84 15.44
CA ASN A 181 -13.75 -6.36 16.66
C ASN A 181 -12.22 -6.38 16.57
N ILE A 182 -11.65 -6.26 15.37
CA ILE A 182 -10.19 -6.09 15.19
C ILE A 182 -9.63 -4.88 15.95
N PHE A 183 -10.45 -3.85 16.17
CA PHE A 183 -10.05 -2.64 16.91
C PHE A 183 -10.41 -2.69 18.40
N GLY A 184 -11.12 -3.74 18.84
CA GLY A 184 -11.51 -3.93 20.24
C GLY A 184 -10.39 -4.58 21.07
N PRO A 185 -10.43 -4.47 22.41
CA PRO A 185 -9.51 -5.20 23.26
C PRO A 185 -9.78 -6.72 23.11
N GLN A 186 -8.80 -7.47 22.60
CA GLN A 186 -8.80 -8.93 22.66
C GLN A 186 -8.70 -9.45 24.10
#